data_AF-A0A3S1BKF8-F1
#
_entry.id   AF-A0A3S1BKF8-F1
#
_cell.length_a   1.000
_cell.length_b   1.000
_cell.length_c   1.000
_cell.angle_alpha   90.00
_cell.angle_beta   90.00
_cell.angle_gamma   90.00
#
_symmetry.space_group_name_H-M   'P 1'
#
loop_
_entity.id
_entity.type
_entity.pdbx_description
1 polymer ?
#
loop_
_entity_poly.entity_id
_entity_poly.type
_entity_poly.pdbx_seq_one_letter_code
_entity_poly.pdbx_strand_id
1 'polypeptide(L)'
;MNFFNDEQNLARGLAWYRACMPLSYSDQVTIEKSPAYFPSWRAPAEIASVDKTIKLILVVKDPVERVLTQAGKSTKPENSEHLYLDTEGPTPRVRNDSRTVNGGLYAQHLERWLTYFPLTQIHILEGQDLVRQPAREVYRLETFLGVPHVLTHQNFVYNSSRGFFCMMPVYRLPRAKCLSGTKGVQHPHLQTWVSRLLYNFYRPHNERFF
;
A
#
# COMPACT_ATOMS: atom_id res chain seq x y z
N MET A 1 -2.32 11.19 -5.58
CA MET A 1 -2.71 12.01 -6.75
C MET A 1 -3.95 11.44 -7.43
N ASN A 2 -4.10 10.11 -7.45
CA ASN A 2 -5.27 9.44 -8.02
C ASN A 2 -5.51 9.81 -9.49
N PHE A 3 -4.46 9.87 -10.31
CA PHE A 3 -4.60 10.26 -11.73
C PHE A 3 -5.21 9.13 -12.56
N PHE A 4 -4.62 7.94 -12.53
CA PHE A 4 -5.03 6.80 -13.38
C PHE A 4 -6.29 6.07 -12.91
N ASN A 5 -6.86 6.43 -11.75
CA ASN A 5 -8.07 5.79 -11.22
C ASN A 5 -9.26 6.74 -11.09
N ASP A 6 -9.11 8.02 -11.44
CA ASP A 6 -10.14 9.03 -11.33
C ASP A 6 -10.35 9.68 -12.70
N GLU A 7 -11.57 9.63 -13.20
CA GLU A 7 -11.89 10.07 -14.56
C GLU A 7 -11.69 11.59 -14.73
N GLN A 8 -12.00 12.38 -13.70
CA GLN A 8 -11.82 13.82 -13.75
C GLN A 8 -10.35 14.21 -13.81
N ASN A 9 -9.49 13.52 -13.05
CA ASN A 9 -8.05 13.73 -13.12
C ASN A 9 -7.47 13.25 -14.45
N LEU A 10 -7.89 12.09 -14.96
CA LEU A 10 -7.44 11.55 -16.24
C LEU A 10 -7.79 12.51 -17.40
N ALA A 11 -8.98 13.11 -17.38
CA ALA A 11 -9.43 14.08 -18.38
C ALA A 11 -8.56 15.37 -18.44
N ARG A 12 -7.78 15.67 -17.38
CA ARG A 12 -6.82 16.79 -17.38
C ARG A 12 -5.57 16.51 -18.22
N GLY A 13 -5.34 15.26 -18.60
CA GLY A 13 -4.25 14.83 -19.48
C GLY A 13 -2.89 14.72 -18.80
N LEU A 14 -1.93 14.13 -19.53
CA LEU A 14 -0.58 13.84 -19.01
C LEU A 14 0.24 15.09 -18.70
N ALA A 15 -0.03 16.21 -19.38
CA ALA A 15 0.64 17.48 -19.08
C ALA A 15 0.32 17.95 -17.65
N TRP A 16 -0.94 17.82 -17.22
CA TRP A 16 -1.35 18.11 -15.85
C TRP A 16 -0.71 17.14 -14.84
N TYR A 17 -0.70 15.84 -15.16
CA TYR A 17 -0.04 14.82 -14.33
C TYR A 17 1.45 15.11 -14.13
N ARG A 18 2.16 15.43 -15.23
CA ARG A 18 3.57 15.81 -15.21
C ARG A 18 3.81 17.07 -14.39
N ALA A 19 2.93 18.08 -14.49
CA ALA A 19 3.05 19.32 -13.72
C ALA A 19 2.87 19.12 -12.20
N CYS A 20 2.27 18.01 -11.78
CA CYS A 20 2.15 17.64 -10.36
C CYS A 20 3.40 16.91 -9.82
N MET A 21 4.37 16.57 -10.67
CA MET A 21 5.62 15.92 -10.26
C MET A 21 6.64 16.93 -9.74
N PRO A 22 7.50 16.53 -8.79
CA PRO A 22 8.65 17.34 -8.43
C PRO A 22 9.61 17.51 -9.61
N LEU A 23 10.32 18.64 -9.64
CA LEU A 23 11.48 18.80 -10.52
C LEU A 23 12.53 17.75 -10.17
N SER A 24 13.11 17.12 -11.20
CA SER A 24 14.13 16.09 -11.07
C SER A 24 15.20 16.26 -12.16
N TYR A 25 16.40 15.81 -11.85
CA TYR A 25 17.50 15.70 -12.81
C TYR A 25 17.38 14.42 -13.65
N SER A 26 18.12 14.35 -14.75
CA SER A 26 18.06 13.21 -15.69
C SER A 26 18.55 11.88 -15.09
N ASP A 27 19.34 11.93 -14.02
CA ASP A 27 19.86 10.79 -13.27
C ASP A 27 18.99 10.40 -12.07
N GLN A 28 17.84 11.08 -11.88
CA GLN A 28 16.90 10.81 -10.81
C GLN A 28 15.66 10.07 -11.30
N VAL A 29 15.14 9.20 -10.44
CA VAL A 29 13.86 8.52 -10.66
C VAL A 29 12.77 9.23 -9.86
N THR A 30 11.69 9.63 -10.53
CA THR A 30 10.49 10.18 -9.89
C THR A 30 9.55 9.03 -9.53
N ILE A 31 9.13 8.95 -8.26
CA ILE A 31 8.19 7.93 -7.77
C ILE A 31 6.88 8.61 -7.33
N GLU A 32 5.77 8.07 -7.81
CA GLU A 32 4.42 8.47 -7.40
C GLU A 32 3.76 7.38 -6.56
N LYS A 33 2.90 7.78 -5.62
CA LYS A 33 2.22 6.84 -4.74
C LYS A 33 0.74 7.17 -4.60
N SER A 34 -0.10 6.33 -5.20
CA SER A 34 -1.56 6.37 -5.08
C SER A 34 -2.12 4.97 -4.77
N PRO A 35 -2.47 4.67 -3.50
CA PRO A 35 -2.93 3.32 -3.09
C PRO A 35 -4.21 2.87 -3.80
N ALA A 36 -5.00 3.83 -4.30
CA ALA A 36 -6.24 3.56 -5.02
C ALA A 36 -6.01 2.92 -6.40
N TYR A 37 -4.79 2.94 -6.94
CA TYR A 37 -4.49 2.29 -8.21
C TYR A 37 -4.65 0.77 -8.11
N PHE A 38 -4.14 0.14 -7.06
CA PHE A 38 -4.08 -1.31 -6.99
C PHE A 38 -5.46 -2.01 -7.14
N PRO A 39 -6.51 -1.61 -6.40
CA PRO A 39 -7.85 -2.20 -6.57
C PRO A 39 -8.61 -1.64 -7.79
N SER A 40 -8.11 -0.59 -8.46
CA SER A 40 -8.76 -0.01 -9.64
C SER A 40 -8.75 -1.01 -10.80
N TRP A 41 -9.88 -1.12 -11.50
CA TRP A 41 -9.98 -1.91 -12.73
C TRP A 41 -9.33 -1.21 -13.93
N ARG A 42 -9.27 0.12 -13.91
CA ARG A 42 -8.83 0.96 -15.03
C ARG A 42 -7.35 1.32 -14.97
N ALA A 43 -6.81 1.51 -13.76
CA ALA A 43 -5.45 2.03 -13.57
C ALA A 43 -4.36 1.20 -14.28
N PRO A 44 -4.38 -0.15 -14.31
CA PRO A 44 -3.35 -0.92 -15.00
C PRO A 44 -3.27 -0.59 -16.50
N ALA A 45 -4.43 -0.52 -17.17
CA ALA A 45 -4.53 -0.23 -18.59
C ALA A 45 -4.07 1.20 -18.92
N GLU A 46 -4.48 2.18 -18.10
CA GLU A 46 -4.11 3.59 -18.30
C GLU A 46 -2.63 3.86 -18.00
N ILE A 47 -2.02 3.14 -17.06
CA ILE A 47 -0.57 3.26 -16.83
C ILE A 47 0.19 2.62 -17.99
N ALA A 48 -0.25 1.45 -18.47
CA ALA A 48 0.38 0.75 -19.57
C ALA A 48 0.24 1.48 -20.92
N SER A 49 -0.79 2.32 -21.09
CA SER A 49 -0.94 3.16 -22.28
C SER A 49 0.06 4.32 -22.32
N VAL A 50 0.54 4.76 -21.15
CA VAL A 50 1.59 5.79 -21.03
C VAL A 50 2.97 5.18 -21.28
N ASP A 51 3.32 4.12 -20.55
CA ASP A 51 4.60 3.45 -20.68
C ASP A 51 4.52 2.03 -20.12
N LYS A 52 4.68 1.03 -20.99
CA LYS A 52 4.67 -0.38 -20.64
C LYS A 52 5.93 -0.84 -19.89
N THR A 53 6.98 -0.03 -19.86
CA THR A 53 8.27 -0.36 -19.21
C THR A 53 8.35 0.11 -17.75
N ILE A 54 7.32 0.80 -17.26
CA ILE A 54 7.24 1.28 -15.87
C ILE A 54 7.46 0.13 -14.88
N LYS A 55 8.28 0.40 -13.86
CA LYS A 55 8.44 -0.45 -12.68
C LYS A 55 7.38 -0.09 -11.64
N LEU A 56 6.77 -1.11 -11.04
CA LEU A 56 5.69 -0.99 -10.06
C LEU A 56 6.17 -1.49 -8.70
N ILE A 57 5.77 -0.78 -7.64
CA ILE A 57 6.07 -1.14 -6.26
C ILE A 57 4.75 -1.44 -5.56
N LEU A 58 4.57 -2.69 -5.11
CA LEU A 58 3.39 -3.14 -4.39
C LEU A 58 3.77 -3.45 -2.94
N VAL A 59 3.21 -2.72 -1.98
CA VAL A 59 3.37 -3.02 -0.55
C VAL A 59 2.11 -3.71 -0.05
N VAL A 60 2.22 -4.95 0.37
CA VAL A 60 1.13 -5.74 0.97
C VAL A 60 1.29 -5.85 2.48
N LYS A 61 0.21 -6.16 3.19
CA LYS A 61 0.18 -6.43 4.64
C LYS A 61 -0.75 -7.60 4.87
N ASP A 62 -0.69 -8.27 6.01
CA ASP A 62 -1.77 -9.13 6.49
C ASP A 62 -3.16 -8.50 6.17
N PRO A 63 -4.04 -9.19 5.43
CA PRO A 63 -5.28 -8.60 4.94
C PRO A 63 -6.27 -8.29 6.06
N VAL A 64 -6.22 -9.01 7.18
CA VAL A 64 -7.06 -8.75 8.37
C VAL A 64 -6.58 -7.48 9.07
N GLU A 65 -5.28 -7.33 9.31
CA GLU A 65 -4.71 -6.09 9.83
C GLU A 65 -4.93 -4.90 8.90
N ARG A 66 -4.94 -5.11 7.57
CA ARG A 66 -5.26 -4.06 6.60
C ARG A 66 -6.73 -3.63 6.73
N VAL A 67 -7.66 -4.57 6.90
CA VAL A 67 -9.08 -4.27 7.18
C VAL A 67 -9.20 -3.40 8.42
N LEU A 68 -8.54 -3.75 9.51
CA LEU A 68 -8.53 -2.96 10.75
C LEU A 68 -7.93 -1.58 10.58
N THR A 69 -6.82 -1.48 9.85
CA THR A 69 -6.19 -0.20 9.53
C THR A 69 -7.14 0.71 8.74
N GLN A 70 -7.91 0.13 7.82
CA GLN A 70 -8.83 0.90 7.00
C GLN A 70 -10.10 1.28 7.76
N ALA A 71 -10.63 0.37 8.58
CA ALA A 71 -11.79 0.62 9.43
C ALA A 71 -11.51 1.70 10.49
N GLY A 72 -10.31 1.68 11.09
CA GLY A 72 -9.87 2.68 12.09
C GLY A 72 -9.68 4.10 11.54
N LYS A 73 -9.72 4.31 10.22
CA LYS A 73 -9.76 5.66 9.61
C LYS A 73 -11.18 6.25 9.55
N SER A 74 -12.20 5.45 9.88
CA SER A 74 -13.58 5.94 9.96
C SER A 74 -13.70 7.00 11.05
N THR A 75 -14.63 7.93 10.87
CA THR A 75 -14.92 9.00 11.83
C THR A 75 -15.48 8.48 13.16
N LYS A 76 -16.00 7.24 13.17
CA LYS A 76 -16.47 6.52 14.36
C LYS A 76 -15.86 5.11 14.40
N PRO A 77 -14.60 4.97 14.86
CA PRO A 77 -13.87 3.70 14.87
C PRO A 77 -14.59 2.61 15.67
N GLU A 78 -15.24 2.96 16.78
CA GLU A 78 -15.98 2.06 17.66
C GLU A 78 -17.17 1.36 16.98
N ASN A 79 -17.72 1.96 15.92
CA ASN A 79 -18.84 1.40 15.15
C ASN A 79 -18.41 0.97 13.75
N SER A 80 -17.12 0.73 13.50
CA SER A 80 -16.59 0.47 12.15
C SER A 80 -16.79 -0.98 11.66
N GLU A 81 -17.35 -1.88 12.47
CA GLU A 81 -17.55 -3.30 12.11
C GLU A 81 -18.41 -3.47 10.86
N HIS A 82 -19.43 -2.63 10.65
CA HIS A 82 -20.25 -2.62 9.43
C HIS A 82 -19.42 -2.40 8.15
N LEU A 83 -18.18 -1.95 8.24
CA LEU A 83 -17.30 -1.81 7.08
C LEU A 83 -16.73 -3.16 6.61
N TYR A 84 -16.77 -4.22 7.42
CA TYR A 84 -16.17 -5.51 7.07
C TYR A 84 -16.99 -6.72 7.52
N LEU A 85 -18.02 -6.52 8.34
CA LEU A 85 -18.99 -7.52 8.74
C LEU A 85 -20.39 -7.14 8.26
N ASP A 86 -21.16 -8.17 7.96
CA ASP A 86 -22.61 -8.11 7.81
C ASP A 86 -23.21 -9.01 8.89
N THR A 87 -24.01 -8.38 9.76
CA THR A 87 -24.67 -9.00 10.92
C THR A 87 -26.19 -8.90 10.82
N GLU A 88 -26.75 -8.50 9.67
CA GLU A 88 -28.19 -8.35 9.47
C GLU A 88 -28.87 -9.71 9.25
N GLY A 89 -28.12 -10.71 8.76
CA GLY A 89 -28.60 -12.07 8.56
C GLY A 89 -28.54 -12.97 9.80
N PRO A 90 -29.07 -14.21 9.70
CA PRO A 90 -29.08 -15.17 10.81
C PRO A 90 -27.68 -15.62 11.26
N THR A 91 -26.68 -15.48 10.39
CA THR A 91 -25.28 -15.78 10.67
C THR A 91 -24.38 -14.62 10.22
N PRO A 92 -23.49 -14.10 11.08
CA PRO A 92 -22.52 -13.09 10.69
C PRO A 92 -21.64 -13.56 9.53
N ARG A 93 -21.40 -12.67 8.55
CA ARG A 93 -20.54 -12.93 7.39
C ARG A 93 -19.62 -11.76 7.09
N VAL A 94 -18.55 -12.04 6.35
CA VAL A 94 -17.65 -10.98 5.85
C VAL A 94 -18.35 -10.19 4.75
N ARG A 95 -18.29 -8.86 4.83
CA ARG A 95 -18.85 -7.94 3.85
C ARG A 95 -17.90 -7.77 2.66
N ASN A 96 -17.92 -8.71 1.72
CA ASN A 96 -16.96 -8.79 0.61
C ASN A 96 -17.13 -7.71 -0.48
N ASP A 97 -18.27 -7.04 -0.51
CA ASP A 97 -18.61 -5.90 -1.37
C ASP A 97 -18.05 -4.58 -0.84
N SER A 98 -17.58 -4.53 0.41
CA SER A 98 -17.03 -3.31 0.98
C SER A 98 -15.64 -3.01 0.43
N ARG A 99 -15.34 -1.72 0.20
CA ARG A 99 -13.98 -1.27 -0.15
C ARG A 99 -12.95 -1.68 0.91
N THR A 100 -13.37 -1.73 2.16
CA THR A 100 -12.52 -2.11 3.29
C THR A 100 -12.04 -3.54 3.16
N VAL A 101 -12.89 -4.50 2.81
CA VAL A 101 -12.53 -5.92 2.62
C VAL A 101 -11.91 -6.15 1.24
N ASN A 102 -12.53 -5.60 0.19
CA ASN A 102 -12.13 -5.79 -1.20
C ASN A 102 -10.65 -5.47 -1.44
N GLY A 103 -10.13 -4.38 -0.86
CA GLY A 103 -8.73 -3.99 -1.04
C GLY A 103 -7.69 -4.98 -0.49
N GLY A 104 -8.11 -6.06 0.17
CA GLY A 104 -7.28 -7.14 0.69
C GLY A 104 -7.28 -8.39 -0.19
N LEU A 105 -8.06 -8.39 -1.27
CA LEU A 105 -8.13 -9.47 -2.25
C LEU A 105 -6.96 -9.36 -3.23
N TYR A 106 -5.73 -9.51 -2.71
CA TYR A 106 -4.52 -9.16 -3.45
C TYR A 106 -4.33 -9.97 -4.73
N ALA A 107 -4.58 -11.29 -4.71
CA ALA A 107 -4.51 -12.13 -5.91
C ALA A 107 -5.40 -11.61 -7.05
N GLN A 108 -6.67 -11.32 -6.74
CA GLN A 108 -7.64 -10.81 -7.71
C GLN A 108 -7.18 -9.50 -8.34
N HIS A 109 -6.58 -8.61 -7.54
CA HIS A 109 -6.06 -7.36 -8.05
C HIS A 109 -4.79 -7.59 -8.88
N LEU A 110 -3.81 -8.33 -8.34
CA LEU A 110 -2.54 -8.59 -9.00
C LEU A 110 -2.71 -9.25 -10.37
N GLU A 111 -3.65 -10.18 -10.51
CA GLU A 111 -3.95 -10.81 -11.81
C GLU A 111 -4.33 -9.80 -12.89
N ARG A 112 -5.07 -8.75 -12.54
CA ARG A 112 -5.38 -7.67 -13.49
C ARG A 112 -4.18 -6.80 -13.81
N TRP A 113 -3.22 -6.66 -12.90
CA TRP A 113 -1.96 -5.97 -13.20
C TRP A 113 -1.08 -6.82 -14.12
N LEU A 114 -1.09 -8.14 -13.91
CA LEU A 114 -0.32 -9.11 -14.69
C LEU A 114 -0.79 -9.25 -16.15
N THR A 115 -1.98 -8.78 -16.50
CA THR A 115 -2.40 -8.70 -17.92
C THR A 115 -1.69 -7.59 -18.69
N TYR A 116 -1.07 -6.62 -18.00
CA TYR A 116 -0.40 -5.46 -18.61
C TYR A 116 1.10 -5.40 -18.32
N PHE A 117 1.51 -5.88 -17.15
CA PHE A 117 2.91 -5.83 -16.70
C PHE A 117 3.37 -7.22 -16.28
N PRO A 118 4.52 -7.71 -16.78
CA PRO A 118 5.09 -8.96 -16.30
C PRO A 118 5.46 -8.84 -14.82
N LEU A 119 5.46 -9.97 -14.09
CA LEU A 119 5.79 -10.01 -12.67
C LEU A 119 7.18 -9.41 -12.37
N THR A 120 8.12 -9.51 -13.31
CA THR A 120 9.47 -8.92 -13.21
C THR A 120 9.47 -7.39 -13.13
N GLN A 121 8.38 -6.72 -13.52
CA GLN A 121 8.18 -5.28 -13.37
C GLN A 121 7.45 -4.90 -12.08
N ILE A 122 7.10 -5.86 -11.22
CA ILE A 122 6.36 -5.63 -9.98
C ILE A 122 7.19 -6.11 -8.79
N HIS A 123 7.72 -5.17 -8.01
CA HIS A 123 8.39 -5.48 -6.76
C HIS A 123 7.39 -5.51 -5.60
N ILE A 124 7.17 -6.71 -5.06
CA ILE A 124 6.25 -6.93 -3.94
C ILE A 124 7.03 -6.87 -2.63
N LEU A 125 6.62 -5.97 -1.74
CA LEU A 125 7.17 -5.75 -0.41
C LEU A 125 6.17 -6.19 0.65
N GLU A 126 6.64 -6.94 1.65
CA GLU A 126 5.85 -7.21 2.85
C GLU A 126 5.96 -6.05 3.84
N GLY A 127 4.82 -5.48 4.21
CA GLY A 127 4.75 -4.32 5.08
C GLY A 127 5.29 -4.58 6.49
N GLN A 128 5.17 -5.81 7.00
CA GLN A 128 5.74 -6.18 8.30
C GLN A 128 7.28 -6.20 8.26
N ASP A 129 7.86 -6.66 7.14
CA ASP A 129 9.30 -6.61 6.93
C ASP A 129 9.80 -5.17 6.80
N LEU A 130 9.05 -4.29 6.11
CA LEU A 130 9.38 -2.87 6.05
C LEU A 130 9.33 -2.19 7.43
N VAL A 131 8.43 -2.62 8.32
CA VAL A 131 8.36 -2.11 9.70
C VAL A 131 9.52 -2.63 10.55
N ARG A 132 9.90 -3.91 10.40
CA ARG A 132 10.93 -4.56 11.22
C ARG A 132 12.36 -4.28 10.73
N GLN A 133 12.56 -4.26 9.42
CA GLN A 133 13.88 -4.20 8.77
C GLN A 133 13.86 -3.22 7.58
N PRO A 134 13.54 -1.93 7.79
CA PRO A 134 13.35 -0.97 6.69
C PRO A 134 14.59 -0.81 5.80
N ALA A 135 15.80 -0.83 6.36
CA ALA A 135 17.03 -0.71 5.58
C ALA A 135 17.20 -1.85 4.57
N ARG A 136 16.85 -3.08 4.95
CA ARG A 136 16.96 -4.26 4.07
C ARG A 136 15.95 -4.21 2.93
N GLU A 137 14.70 -3.84 3.25
CA GLU A 137 13.65 -3.75 2.24
C GLU A 137 13.88 -2.58 1.27
N VAL A 138 14.39 -1.46 1.77
CA VAL A 138 14.77 -0.32 0.92
C VAL A 138 15.99 -0.65 0.05
N TYR A 139 16.97 -1.38 0.57
CA TYR A 139 18.11 -1.85 -0.23
C TYR A 139 17.64 -2.71 -1.42
N ARG A 140 16.73 -3.66 -1.19
CA ARG A 140 16.14 -4.48 -2.26
C ARG A 140 15.37 -3.64 -3.28
N LEU A 141 14.66 -2.61 -2.80
CA LEU A 141 13.96 -1.68 -3.66
C LEU A 141 14.92 -0.84 -4.52
N GLU A 142 16.04 -0.36 -3.97
CA GLU A 142 17.08 0.34 -4.73
C GLU A 142 17.64 -0.55 -5.85
N THR A 143 17.91 -1.83 -5.56
CA THR A 143 18.35 -2.82 -6.56
C THR A 143 17.30 -2.99 -7.66
N PHE A 144 16.03 -3.17 -7.28
CA PHE A 144 14.94 -3.34 -8.24
C PHE A 144 14.78 -2.12 -9.14
N LEU A 145 14.87 -0.91 -8.59
CA LEU A 145 14.78 0.33 -9.36
C LEU A 145 16.01 0.56 -10.23
N GLY A 146 17.16 0.00 -9.86
CA GLY A 146 18.44 0.23 -10.54
C GLY A 146 19.07 1.57 -10.16
N VAL A 147 18.82 2.03 -8.93
CA VAL A 147 19.39 3.27 -8.38
C VAL A 147 20.54 2.95 -7.42
N PRO A 148 21.47 3.90 -7.18
CA PRO A 148 22.56 3.67 -6.24
C PRO A 148 22.07 3.37 -4.82
N HIS A 149 22.83 2.53 -4.11
CA HIS A 149 22.59 2.19 -2.71
C HIS A 149 23.07 3.28 -1.77
N VAL A 150 22.26 4.34 -1.62
CA VAL A 150 22.62 5.50 -0.79
C VAL A 150 22.09 5.35 0.63
N LEU A 151 20.97 4.65 0.81
CA LEU A 151 20.35 4.47 2.13
C LEU A 151 20.96 3.28 2.87
N THR A 152 21.44 3.54 4.08
CA THR A 152 22.04 2.53 4.97
C THR A 152 21.22 2.37 6.25
N HIS A 153 21.60 1.42 7.12
CA HIS A 153 20.99 1.27 8.44
C HIS A 153 21.02 2.55 9.28
N GLN A 154 22.00 3.44 9.08
CA GLN A 154 22.11 4.72 9.78
C GLN A 154 20.98 5.69 9.40
N ASN A 155 20.34 5.47 8.24
CA ASN A 155 19.23 6.29 7.78
C ASN A 155 17.89 5.93 8.46
N PHE A 156 17.85 4.86 9.27
CA PHE A 156 16.63 4.38 9.93
C PHE A 156 16.83 4.30 11.43
N VAL A 157 16.27 5.26 12.17
CA VAL A 157 16.42 5.37 13.62
C VAL A 157 15.12 4.95 14.29
N TYR A 158 15.17 3.88 15.09
CA TYR A 158 13.99 3.43 15.83
C TYR A 158 13.60 4.44 16.91
N ASN A 159 12.33 4.83 16.93
CA ASN A 159 11.79 5.73 17.94
C ASN A 159 10.85 4.95 18.86
N SER A 160 11.31 4.65 20.08
CA SER A 160 10.55 3.85 21.05
C SER A 160 9.23 4.48 21.46
N SER A 161 9.14 5.81 21.52
CA SER A 161 7.91 6.53 21.85
C SER A 161 6.87 6.47 20.73
N ARG A 162 7.32 6.34 19.47
CA ARG A 162 6.45 6.17 18.30
C ARG A 162 6.16 4.70 17.99
N GLY A 163 7.03 3.78 18.42
CA GLY A 163 6.93 2.34 18.14
C GLY A 163 7.33 1.94 16.71
N PHE A 164 8.03 2.82 15.97
CA PHE A 164 8.48 2.54 14.60
C PHE A 164 9.73 3.35 14.22
N PHE A 165 10.37 2.97 13.10
CA PHE A 165 11.53 3.66 12.56
C PHE A 165 11.19 5.03 11.95
N CYS A 166 12.00 6.03 12.28
CA CYS A 166 12.01 7.34 11.66
C CYS A 166 13.20 7.45 10.70
N MET A 167 13.10 8.32 9.69
CA MET A 167 14.13 8.44 8.66
C MET A 167 15.09 9.59 8.95
N MET A 168 16.39 9.31 8.90
CA MET A 168 17.47 10.31 8.89
C MET A 168 17.80 10.70 7.45
N PRO A 169 17.55 11.96 7.03
CA PRO A 169 17.83 12.39 5.68
C PRO A 169 19.32 12.32 5.33
N VAL A 170 19.64 11.99 4.08
CA VAL A 170 21.03 11.96 3.57
C VAL A 170 21.57 13.38 3.31
N TYR A 171 20.76 14.23 2.68
CA TYR A 171 21.18 15.55 2.17
C TYR A 171 20.58 16.74 2.92
N ARG A 172 20.08 16.54 4.14
CA ARG A 172 19.49 17.61 4.97
C ARG A 172 20.06 17.56 6.39
N LEU A 173 19.74 18.57 7.18
CA LEU A 173 20.10 18.62 8.59
C LEU A 173 19.79 17.28 9.29
N PRO A 174 20.67 16.80 10.18
CA PRO A 174 20.61 15.47 10.79
C PRO A 174 19.52 15.41 11.88
N ARG A 175 18.28 15.62 11.48
CA ARG A 175 17.11 15.50 12.35
C ARG A 175 16.21 14.40 11.81
N ALA A 176 16.01 13.38 12.63
CA ALA A 176 15.12 12.28 12.31
C ALA A 176 13.71 12.80 12.02
N LYS A 177 13.18 12.45 10.86
CA LYS A 177 11.81 12.76 10.47
C LYS A 177 10.97 11.49 10.58
N CYS A 178 10.04 11.51 11.53
CA CYS A 178 9.06 10.45 11.69
C CYS A 178 7.87 10.65 10.75
N LEU A 179 7.16 9.57 10.47
CA LEU A 179 5.85 9.64 9.80
C LEU A 179 4.83 10.39 10.68
N SER A 180 3.74 10.86 10.06
CA SER A 180 2.68 11.63 10.74
C SER A 180 2.04 10.85 11.88
N GLY A 181 1.40 11.55 12.84
CA GLY A 181 0.72 10.92 13.98
C GLY A 181 -0.42 9.97 13.63
N THR A 182 -0.89 9.99 12.38
CA THR A 182 -1.86 9.03 11.82
C THR A 182 -1.23 7.70 11.40
N LYS A 183 0.08 7.52 11.55
CA LYS A 183 0.82 6.30 11.23
C LYS A 183 1.26 5.59 12.52
N GLY A 184 1.19 4.26 12.51
CA GLY A 184 1.50 3.44 13.69
C GLY A 184 0.38 3.40 14.74
N VAL A 185 -0.87 3.71 14.36
CA VAL A 185 -2.02 3.66 15.27
C VAL A 185 -2.31 2.21 15.65
N GLN A 186 -2.40 1.94 16.95
CA GLN A 186 -2.75 0.63 17.48
C GLN A 186 -4.21 0.28 17.13
N HIS A 187 -4.44 -0.92 16.62
CA HIS A 187 -5.78 -1.39 16.30
C HIS A 187 -6.52 -1.84 17.57
N PRO A 188 -7.85 -1.63 17.65
CA PRO A 188 -8.64 -2.19 18.74
C PRO A 188 -8.55 -3.72 18.71
N HIS A 189 -8.71 -4.34 19.87
CA HIS A 189 -8.72 -5.79 19.99
C HIS A 189 -9.94 -6.36 19.27
N LEU A 190 -9.71 -7.21 18.26
CA LEU A 190 -10.77 -7.93 17.58
C LEU A 190 -11.30 -9.07 18.45
N GLN A 191 -12.63 -9.26 18.47
CA GLN A 191 -13.21 -10.47 19.02
C GLN A 191 -12.68 -11.70 18.27
N THR A 192 -12.36 -12.78 19.00
CA THR A 192 -11.69 -13.96 18.44
C THR A 192 -12.47 -14.59 17.28
N TRP A 193 -13.81 -14.62 17.37
CA TRP A 193 -14.65 -15.17 16.30
C TRP A 193 -14.64 -14.30 15.04
N VAL A 194 -14.62 -12.97 15.17
CA VAL A 194 -14.49 -12.03 14.04
C VAL A 194 -13.15 -12.22 13.33
N SER A 195 -12.07 -12.31 14.10
CA SER A 195 -10.73 -12.58 13.57
C SER A 195 -10.70 -13.89 12.78
N ARG A 196 -11.20 -14.99 13.37
CA ARG A 196 -11.29 -16.30 12.69
C ARG A 196 -12.12 -16.23 11.41
N LEU A 197 -13.25 -15.52 11.44
CA LEU A 197 -14.12 -15.35 10.28
C LEU A 197 -13.39 -14.62 9.13
N LEU A 198 -12.68 -13.52 9.44
CA LEU A 198 -11.89 -12.78 8.45
C LEU A 198 -10.72 -13.60 7.89
N TYR A 199 -9.97 -14.31 8.75
CA TYR A 199 -8.87 -15.16 8.30
C TYR A 199 -9.36 -16.33 7.43
N ASN A 200 -10.48 -16.95 7.79
CA ASN A 200 -11.06 -18.02 6.98
C ASN A 200 -11.54 -17.50 5.61
N PHE A 201 -12.11 -16.29 5.58
CA PHE A 201 -12.48 -15.64 4.33
C PHE A 201 -11.27 -15.36 3.43
N TYR A 202 -10.17 -14.81 3.99
CA TYR A 202 -8.99 -14.48 3.19
C TYR A 202 -8.10 -15.66 2.82
N ARG A 203 -8.16 -16.79 3.55
CA ARG A 203 -7.33 -17.97 3.32
C ARG A 203 -7.23 -18.41 1.85
N PRO A 204 -8.33 -18.71 1.12
CA PRO A 204 -8.23 -19.14 -0.28
C PRO A 204 -7.67 -18.04 -1.21
N HIS A 205 -7.81 -16.76 -0.84
CA HIS A 205 -7.24 -15.65 -1.62
C HIS A 205 -5.74 -15.49 -1.37
N ASN A 206 -5.27 -15.76 -0.14
CA ASN A 206 -3.86 -15.71 0.21
C ASN A 206 -3.09 -16.87 -0.43
N GLU A 207 -3.67 -18.09 -0.41
CA GLU A 207 -3.10 -19.28 -1.07
C GLU A 207 -2.93 -19.10 -2.59
N ARG A 208 -3.70 -18.20 -3.20
CA ARG A 208 -3.56 -17.85 -4.62
C ARG A 208 -2.51 -16.75 -4.88
N PHE A 209 -2.18 -15.96 -3.86
CA PHE A 209 -1.26 -14.83 -3.98
C PHE A 209 0.20 -15.21 -3.72
N PHE A 210 0.44 -16.13 -2.77
CA PHE A 210 1.75 -16.64 -2.39
C PHE A 210 2.07 -17.96 -3.11
#